data_AF-A0A0A8HS63-F1
#
_entry.id   AF-A0A0A8HS63-F1
#
_cell.length_a   1.000
_cell.length_b   1.000
_cell.length_c   1.000
_cell.angle_alpha   90.00
_cell.angle_beta   90.00
_cell.angle_gamma   90.00
#
_symmetry.space_group_name_H-M   'P 1'
#
loop_
_entity.id
_entity.type
_entity.pdbx_description
1 polymer ?
#
loop_
_entity_poly.entity_id
_entity_poly.type
_entity_poly.pdbx_seq_one_letter_code
_entity_poly.pdbx_strand_id
1 'polypeptide(L)' 'MQKSKAIFFVLALLAVFFLTTFSFAIAATNIFWMSITFILLMATLGYGFSLKKKYRENDWF' A
#
# COMPACT_ATOMS: atom_id res chain seq x y z
N MET A 1 -17.40 5.64 -14.30
CA MET A 1 -16.36 5.39 -13.28
C MET A 1 -15.61 4.12 -13.67
N GLN A 2 -14.45 4.25 -14.32
CA GLN A 2 -13.62 3.10 -14.73
C GLN A 2 -13.21 2.29 -13.49
N LYS A 3 -13.43 0.97 -13.51
CA LYS A 3 -13.16 0.05 -12.39
C LYS A 3 -11.70 0.12 -11.88
N SER A 4 -10.77 0.56 -12.73
CA SER A 4 -9.36 0.79 -12.41
C SER A 4 -9.14 1.79 -11.27
N LYS A 5 -9.87 2.92 -11.26
CA LYS A 5 -9.70 3.96 -10.23
C LYS A 5 -10.11 3.49 -8.83
N ALA A 6 -11.12 2.62 -8.73
CA ALA A 6 -11.57 2.07 -7.45
C ALA A 6 -10.51 1.17 -6.80
N ILE A 7 -9.80 0.36 -7.59
CA ILE A 7 -8.75 -0.53 -7.09
C ILE A 7 -7.55 0.27 -6.56
N PHE A 8 -7.14 1.33 -7.27
CA PHE A 8 -6.09 2.24 -6.77
C PHE A 8 -6.51 2.97 -5.49
N PHE A 9 -7.79 3.34 -5.37
CA PHE A 9 -8.31 3.98 -4.17
C PHE A 9 -8.26 3.03 -2.96
N VAL A 10 -8.70 1.79 -3.11
CA VAL A 10 -8.62 0.77 -2.05
C VAL A 10 -7.15 0.51 -1.66
N LEU A 11 -6.25 0.43 -2.63
CA LEU A 11 -4.83 0.21 -2.35
C LEU A 11 -4.19 1.40 -1.61
N ALA A 12 -4.58 2.63 -1.96
CA ALA A 12 -4.15 3.83 -1.25
C ALA A 12 -4.66 3.85 0.20
N LEU A 13 -5.92 3.45 0.41
CA LEU A 13 -6.53 3.35 1.73
C LEU A 13 -5.82 2.29 2.59
N LEU A 14 -5.45 1.16 1.99
CA LEU A 14 -4.65 0.11 2.63
C LEU A 14 -3.23 0.61 3.00
N ALA A 15 -2.59 1.39 2.12
CA ALA A 15 -1.28 1.96 2.40
C ALA A 15 -1.33 2.97 3.56
N VAL A 16 -2.34 3.83 3.62
CA VAL A 16 -2.55 4.76 4.76
C VAL A 16 -2.80 4.01 6.05
N PHE A 17 -3.56 2.91 6.00
CA PHE A 17 -3.76 2.04 7.16
C PHE A 17 -2.44 1.49 7.69
N PHE A 18 -1.62 0.87 6.82
CA PHE A 18 -0.31 0.34 7.21
C PHE A 18 0.66 1.41 7.71
N LEU A 19 0.65 2.61 7.10
CA LEU A 19 1.45 3.74 7.58
C LEU A 19 1.06 4.14 9.00
N THR A 20 -0.24 4.20 9.27
CA THR A 20 -0.77 4.52 10.60
C THR A 20 -0.39 3.45 11.62
N THR A 21 -0.51 2.16 11.25
CA THR A 21 -0.11 1.04 12.13
C THR A 21 1.39 1.04 12.41
N PHE A 22 2.20 1.39 11.40
CA PHE A 22 3.64 1.56 11.56
C PHE A 22 3.98 2.69 12.52
N SER A 23 3.30 3.84 12.43
CA SER A 23 3.45 4.94 13.41
C SER A 23 3.09 4.51 14.84
N PHE A 24 2.03 3.72 15.03
CA PHE A 24 1.71 3.13 16.32
C PHE A 24 2.79 2.14 16.81
N ALA A 25 3.34 1.31 15.92
CA ALA A 25 4.41 0.37 16.28
C ALA A 25 5.69 1.09 16.74
N ILE A 26 6.02 2.24 16.11
CA ILE A 26 7.10 3.12 16.56
C ILE A 26 6.81 3.66 17.96
N ALA A 27 5.60 4.18 18.19
CA ALA A 27 5.20 4.72 19.49
C ALA A 27 5.22 3.66 20.61
N ALA A 28 4.90 2.41 20.27
CA ALA A 28 4.97 1.27 21.18
C ALA A 28 6.40 0.72 21.38
N THR A 29 7.42 1.27 20.69
CA THR A 29 8.83 0.78 20.70
C THR A 29 8.95 -0.72 20.40
N ASN A 30 8.01 -1.27 19.62
CA ASN A 30 7.98 -2.70 19.33
C ASN A 30 8.71 -2.99 18.00
N ILE A 31 9.99 -3.35 18.10
CA ILE A 31 10.88 -3.57 16.95
C ILE A 31 10.36 -4.63 15.97
N PHE A 32 9.71 -5.68 16.49
CA PHE A 32 9.20 -6.79 15.68
C PHE A 32 8.03 -6.34 14.82
N TRP A 33 7.05 -5.68 15.45
CA TRP A 33 5.88 -5.14 14.75
C TRP A 33 6.25 -4.02 13.79
N MET A 34 7.24 -3.19 14.13
CA MET A 34 7.76 -2.14 13.26
C MET A 34 8.35 -2.71 11.97
N SER A 35 9.16 -3.78 12.07
CA SER A 35 9.78 -4.42 10.90
C SER A 35 8.74 -5.06 9.98
N ILE A 36 7.76 -5.76 10.55
CA ILE A 36 6.68 -6.41 9.79
C ILE A 36 5.83 -5.38 9.05
N THR A 37 5.33 -4.37 9.77
CA THR A 37 4.47 -3.33 9.18
C THR A 37 5.20 -2.50 8.13
N PHE A 38 6.51 -2.27 8.31
CA PHE A 38 7.34 -1.62 7.29
C PHE A 38 7.46 -2.44 6.00
N ILE A 39 7.72 -3.75 6.10
CA ILE A 39 7.79 -4.63 4.92
C ILE A 39 6.43 -4.70 4.22
N LEU A 40 5.33 -4.81 4.96
CA LEU A 40 3.96 -4.79 4.43
C LEU A 40 3.64 -3.46 3.71
N LEU A 41 4.07 -2.33 4.27
CA LEU A 41 3.92 -1.03 3.65
C LEU A 41 4.68 -0.97 2.32
N MET A 42 5.95 -1.37 2.30
CA MET A 42 6.77 -1.39 1.08
C MET A 42 6.21 -2.34 0.02
N ALA A 43 5.72 -3.52 0.42
CA ALA A 43 5.06 -4.46 -0.48
C ALA A 43 3.78 -3.88 -1.08
N THR A 44 2.94 -3.22 -0.28
CA THR A 44 1.69 -2.59 -0.75
C THR A 44 1.97 -1.46 -1.74
N LEU A 45 2.97 -0.62 -1.45
CA LEU A 45 3.39 0.46 -2.35
C LEU A 45 3.99 -0.09 -3.65
N GLY A 46 4.90 -1.07 -3.56
CA GLY A 46 5.52 -1.72 -4.71
C GLY A 46 4.50 -2.41 -5.60
N TYR A 47 3.55 -3.13 -5.00
CA TYR A 47 2.43 -3.75 -5.72
C TYR A 47 1.55 -2.71 -6.43
N GLY A 48 1.30 -1.57 -5.79
CA GLY A 48 0.55 -0.46 -6.39
C GLY A 48 1.23 0.13 -7.62
N PHE A 49 2.55 0.32 -7.58
CA PHE A 49 3.30 0.78 -8.75
C PHE A 49 3.32 -0.26 -9.87
N SER A 50 3.46 -1.55 -9.54
CA SER A 50 3.42 -2.64 -10.52
C SER A 50 2.05 -2.75 -11.20
N LEU A 51 0.96 -2.67 -10.42
CA LEU A 51 -0.40 -2.61 -10.96
C LEU A 51 -0.59 -1.38 -11.86
N LYS A 52 -0.12 -0.20 -11.45
CA LYS A 52 -0.19 1.02 -12.27
C LYS A 52 0.53 0.87 -13.61
N LYS A 53 1.63 0.12 -13.66
CA LYS A 53 2.34 -0.21 -14.91
C LYS A 53 1.50 -1.13 -15.80
N LYS A 54 0.99 -2.25 -15.27
CA LYS A 54 0.16 -3.21 -16.03
C LYS A 54 -1.13 -2.59 -16.58
N TYR A 55 -1.81 -1.76 -15.78
CA TYR A 55 -3.03 -1.08 -16.22
C TYR A 55 -2.76 -0.08 -17.35
N ARG A 56 -1.56 0.51 -17.42
CA ARG A 56 -1.15 1.43 -18.49
C ARG A 56 -0.74 0.69 -19.77
N GLU A 57 -0.12 -0.49 -19.63
CA GLU A 57 0.26 -1.34 -20.77
C GLU A 57 -0.94 -2.00 -21.46
N ASN A 58 -2.02 -2.28 -20.71
CA ASN A 58 -3.25 -2.89 -21.24
C ASN A 58 -4.34 -1.88 -21.64
N ASP A 59 -4.07 -0.57 -21.68
CA ASP A 59 -5.07 0.49 -21.94
C ASP A 59 -6.31 0.43 -21.00
N TRP A 60 -6.14 -0.12 -19.79
CA TRP A 60 -7.20 -0.22 -18.78
C TRP A 60 -7.32 1.03 -17.90
N PHE A 61 -6.60 2.10 -18.25
CA PHE A 61 -6.55 3.34 -17.50
C PHE A 61 -7.70 4.29 -17.83
#